data_AF-A0AAP1VD44-F1
#
_entry.id   AF-A0AAP1VD44-F1
#
_cell.length_a   1.000
_cell.length_b   1.000
_cell.length_c   1.000
_cell.angle_alpha   90.00
_cell.angle_beta   90.00
_cell.angle_gamma   90.00
#
_symmetry.space_group_name_H-M   'P 1'
#
loop_
_entity.id
_entity.type
_entity.pdbx_description
1 polymer ?
#
loop_
_entity_poly.entity_id
_entity_poly.type
_entity_poly.pdbx_seq_one_letter_code
_entity_poly.pdbx_strand_id
1 'polypeptide(L)'
;MRFVDHHHAHAHYAFSVSGFERALVVVLDGRGENASASVYVGEDSGLTLTDRTYMPASLGFVYGAITQHLGFRPASDEYRVMGLAPYGVARESLDRFFERLLRCERGRLIVDHRYTDYQRSEHLDRPWLNSRAFEWLGPPRLRDQPVEPHHADIARALQARYEAVAFAFLKGYKERHPHLPLVLAGGCAMNSVFNGKLVRSGLFERVFVPAAPGDQGAAIGAALSSFSHRQTRPHVASNRSARLGPEFSREAIIAALKDAALPFTEPADLVAEIAGLMATGQIGGLFEGRMEFGPRALGGRSIIADPRPRAMRDRINAAVKFREPFRPFAASILAPRIAEYVDAACDFESPYMNMVMPVRPKWRDAIAAVCHVDGSCRFQTVSSRESFIYRLIEAFDAVTGIPMILNTSFNQNGEPIVMSPSDAISCFARTSLDFLVIDDFLVRREPPS
;
A
#
# COMPACT_ATOMS: atom_id res chain seq x y z
N MET A 1 -17.43 -3.63 -28.36
CA MET A 1 -16.27 -3.36 -27.49
C MET A 1 -16.28 -1.88 -27.13
N ARG A 2 -16.07 -1.51 -25.87
CA ARG A 2 -16.06 -0.11 -25.42
C ARG A 2 -14.70 0.20 -24.80
N PHE A 3 -14.06 1.26 -25.30
CA PHE A 3 -12.87 1.82 -24.67
C PHE A 3 -13.29 2.87 -23.65
N VAL A 4 -12.65 2.86 -22.49
CA VAL A 4 -12.90 3.81 -21.39
C VAL A 4 -11.60 4.57 -21.13
N ASP A 5 -11.69 5.89 -21.06
CA ASP A 5 -10.56 6.76 -20.70
C ASP A 5 -9.94 6.31 -19.37
N HIS A 6 -8.61 6.23 -19.32
CA HIS A 6 -7.85 5.64 -18.22
C HIS A 6 -8.13 6.32 -16.88
N HIS A 7 -8.05 7.66 -16.83
CA HIS A 7 -8.38 8.40 -15.62
C HIS A 7 -9.87 8.32 -15.28
N HIS A 8 -10.75 8.23 -16.27
CA HIS A 8 -12.17 8.03 -16.02
C HIS A 8 -12.45 6.65 -15.39
N ALA A 9 -11.73 5.60 -15.82
CA ALA A 9 -11.80 4.29 -15.19
C ALA A 9 -11.32 4.33 -13.72
N HIS A 10 -10.17 4.95 -13.46
CA HIS A 10 -9.67 5.19 -12.09
C HIS A 10 -10.71 5.90 -11.21
N ALA A 11 -11.26 7.00 -11.72
CA ALA A 11 -12.27 7.78 -11.00
C ALA A 11 -13.55 6.97 -10.72
N HIS A 12 -14.02 6.19 -11.70
CA HIS A 12 -15.20 5.33 -11.54
C HIS A 12 -14.99 4.26 -10.47
N TYR A 13 -13.88 3.53 -10.51
CA TYR A 13 -13.60 2.51 -9.51
C TYR A 13 -13.61 3.12 -8.10
N ALA A 14 -12.81 4.16 -7.88
CA ALA A 14 -12.65 4.76 -6.58
C ALA A 14 -13.95 5.39 -6.06
N PHE A 15 -14.69 6.11 -6.91
CA PHE A 15 -15.94 6.75 -6.51
C PHE A 15 -17.03 5.73 -6.19
N SER A 16 -17.23 4.72 -7.04
CA SER A 16 -18.27 3.70 -6.86
C SER A 16 -18.10 2.86 -5.60
N VAL A 17 -16.86 2.64 -5.13
CA VAL A 17 -16.58 1.85 -3.92
C VAL A 17 -16.37 2.70 -2.67
N SER A 18 -16.37 4.04 -2.78
CA SER A 18 -16.20 4.95 -1.64
C SER A 18 -17.39 4.91 -0.66
N GLY A 19 -18.59 4.68 -1.20
CA GLY A 19 -19.85 4.85 -0.47
C GLY A 19 -20.26 6.32 -0.27
N PHE A 20 -19.61 7.28 -0.93
CA PHE A 20 -20.04 8.67 -0.91
C PHE A 20 -21.07 8.96 -1.99
N GLU A 21 -22.14 9.65 -1.62
CA GLU A 21 -23.17 10.13 -2.56
C GLU A 21 -22.59 11.17 -3.52
N ARG A 22 -21.81 12.12 -2.99
CA ARG A 22 -21.09 13.14 -3.75
C ARG A 22 -19.65 13.25 -3.27
N ALA A 23 -18.70 13.46 -4.18
CA ALA A 23 -17.29 13.60 -3.83
C ALA A 23 -16.49 14.42 -4.85
N LEU A 24 -15.41 15.04 -4.37
CA LEU A 24 -14.32 15.48 -5.23
C LEU A 24 -13.44 14.25 -5.50
N VAL A 25 -13.38 13.81 -6.75
CA VAL A 25 -12.59 12.63 -7.15
C VAL A 25 -11.35 13.10 -7.88
N VAL A 26 -10.18 12.86 -7.30
CA VAL A 26 -8.89 13.27 -7.86
C VAL A 26 -8.07 12.05 -8.22
N VAL A 27 -7.75 11.93 -9.50
CA VAL A 27 -6.82 10.93 -10.02
C VAL A 27 -5.44 11.57 -10.08
N LEU A 28 -4.47 11.06 -9.32
CA LEU A 28 -3.06 11.41 -9.41
C LEU A 28 -2.30 10.19 -9.91
N ASP A 29 -1.73 10.26 -11.10
CA ASP A 29 -1.14 9.11 -11.76
C ASP A 29 0.26 9.39 -12.33
N GLY A 30 0.94 8.33 -12.77
CA GLY A 30 2.08 8.48 -13.66
C GLY A 30 1.62 9.14 -14.95
N ARG A 31 0.75 8.45 -15.69
CA ARG A 31 0.15 8.91 -16.94
C ARG A 31 -1.01 7.99 -17.36
N GLY A 32 -2.11 8.57 -17.85
CA GLY A 32 -3.10 7.89 -18.68
C GLY A 32 -2.75 7.92 -20.17
N GLU A 33 -3.66 8.40 -21.01
CA GLU A 33 -3.41 8.58 -22.44
C GLU A 33 -2.48 9.78 -22.68
N ASN A 34 -2.81 10.93 -22.06
CA ASN A 34 -2.05 12.17 -22.17
C ASN A 34 -2.05 13.02 -20.89
N ALA A 35 -2.77 12.60 -19.85
CA ALA A 35 -2.91 13.31 -18.59
C ALA A 35 -2.15 12.58 -17.46
N SER A 36 -1.67 13.34 -16.48
CA SER A 36 -1.04 12.84 -15.25
C SER A 36 -1.90 13.07 -14.01
N ALA A 37 -2.87 13.99 -14.11
CA ALA A 37 -3.91 14.15 -13.10
C ALA A 37 -5.24 14.54 -13.76
N SER A 38 -6.35 14.11 -13.15
CA SER A 38 -7.70 14.52 -13.52
C SER A 38 -8.51 14.79 -12.27
N VAL A 39 -9.36 15.82 -12.32
CA VAL A 39 -10.29 16.15 -11.23
C VAL A 39 -11.72 16.04 -11.72
N TYR A 40 -12.53 15.30 -10.98
CA TYR A 40 -13.95 15.10 -11.24
C TYR A 40 -14.78 15.54 -10.04
N VAL A 41 -16.00 15.98 -10.30
CA VAL A 41 -17.07 15.99 -9.30
C VAL A 41 -17.92 14.75 -9.56
N GLY A 42 -18.01 13.88 -8.56
CA GLY A 42 -18.86 12.69 -8.59
C GLY A 42 -20.18 12.94 -7.89
N GLU A 43 -21.27 12.52 -8.52
CA GLU A 43 -22.65 12.58 -8.02
C GLU A 43 -23.41 11.31 -8.46
N ASP A 44 -24.67 11.14 -8.07
CA ASP A 44 -25.48 9.98 -8.49
C ASP A 44 -25.65 9.87 -10.00
N SER A 45 -25.62 11.00 -10.71
CA SER A 45 -25.70 11.09 -12.17
C SER A 45 -24.41 10.64 -12.88
N GLY A 46 -23.30 10.50 -12.15
CA GLY A 46 -22.01 10.04 -12.68
C GLY A 46 -20.85 10.96 -12.29
N LEU A 47 -19.83 10.98 -13.15
CA LEU A 47 -18.60 11.75 -12.94
C LEU A 47 -18.49 12.86 -13.99
N THR A 48 -18.40 14.11 -13.54
CA THR A 48 -18.15 15.27 -14.39
C THR A 48 -16.68 15.67 -14.28
N LEU A 49 -15.93 15.58 -15.37
CA LEU A 49 -14.56 16.08 -15.44
C LEU A 49 -14.55 17.60 -15.33
N THR A 50 -13.77 18.14 -14.39
CA THR A 50 -13.65 19.59 -14.14
C THR A 50 -12.28 20.15 -14.48
N ASP A 51 -11.23 19.33 -14.43
CA ASP A 51 -9.87 19.78 -14.73
C ASP A 51 -8.94 18.61 -15.10
N ARG A 52 -7.86 18.90 -15.83
CA ARG A 52 -6.80 17.95 -16.17
C ARG A 52 -5.43 18.60 -16.12
N THR A 53 -4.46 17.86 -15.59
CA THR A 53 -3.03 18.14 -15.79
C THR A 53 -2.52 17.22 -16.90
N TYR A 54 -1.96 17.81 -17.95
CA TYR A 54 -1.37 17.07 -19.06
C TYR A 54 0.11 16.77 -18.83
N MET A 55 0.60 15.71 -19.47
CA MET A 55 2.03 15.46 -19.60
C MET A 55 2.73 16.68 -20.23
N PRO A 56 4.00 16.97 -19.86
CA PRO A 56 4.90 16.13 -19.07
C PRO A 56 4.94 16.43 -17.57
N ALA A 57 4.08 17.31 -17.05
CA ALA A 57 4.02 17.60 -15.61
C ALA A 57 3.34 16.43 -14.87
N SER A 58 4.10 15.61 -14.14
CA SER A 58 3.56 14.43 -13.46
C SER A 58 4.30 14.17 -12.14
N LEU A 59 3.52 14.03 -11.05
CA LEU A 59 4.06 13.61 -9.75
C LEU A 59 4.64 12.19 -9.83
N GLY A 60 3.94 11.29 -10.51
CA GLY A 60 4.34 9.90 -10.65
C GLY A 60 5.64 9.75 -11.45
N PHE A 61 5.80 10.47 -12.56
CA PHE A 61 7.04 10.40 -13.34
C PHE A 61 8.23 11.04 -12.63
N VAL A 62 8.04 12.13 -11.87
CA VAL A 62 9.11 12.68 -11.04
C VAL A 62 9.54 11.65 -9.98
N TYR A 63 8.57 11.03 -9.30
CA TYR A 63 8.86 10.01 -8.29
C TYR A 63 9.57 8.78 -8.90
N GLY A 64 9.11 8.32 -10.08
CA GLY A 64 9.73 7.25 -10.85
C GLY A 64 11.13 7.60 -11.34
N ALA A 65 11.37 8.84 -11.77
CA ALA A 65 12.69 9.29 -12.23
C ALA A 65 13.73 9.28 -11.11
N ILE A 66 13.35 9.69 -9.90
CA ILE A 66 14.22 9.55 -8.73
C ILE A 66 14.37 8.08 -8.32
N THR A 67 13.30 7.27 -8.43
CA THR A 67 13.36 5.82 -8.17
C THR A 67 14.41 5.14 -9.05
N GLN A 68 14.42 5.48 -10.34
CA GLN A 68 15.43 5.02 -11.28
C GLN A 68 16.83 5.54 -10.94
N HIS A 69 16.97 6.82 -10.59
CA HIS A 69 18.24 7.41 -10.18
C HIS A 69 18.83 6.74 -8.93
N LEU A 70 17.98 6.29 -8.02
CA LEU A 70 18.34 5.52 -6.84
C LEU A 70 18.55 4.02 -7.15
N GLY A 71 18.70 3.62 -8.41
CA GLY A 71 19.02 2.25 -8.82
C GLY A 71 17.88 1.24 -8.67
N PHE A 72 16.65 1.72 -8.45
CA PHE A 72 15.45 0.89 -8.33
C PHE A 72 14.66 0.89 -9.66
N ARG A 73 13.71 -0.04 -9.82
CA ARG A 73 12.90 -0.11 -11.04
C ARG A 73 11.79 0.95 -11.02
N PRO A 74 11.78 1.94 -11.94
CA PRO A 74 10.65 2.86 -12.06
C PRO A 74 9.37 2.12 -12.50
N ALA A 75 8.21 2.65 -12.14
CA ALA A 75 6.88 2.06 -12.26
C ALA A 75 6.71 0.71 -11.52
N SER A 76 7.49 0.47 -10.47
CA SER A 76 7.46 -0.78 -9.71
C SER A 76 7.96 -0.64 -8.28
N ASP A 77 9.13 -0.02 -8.08
CA ASP A 77 9.84 0.02 -6.80
C ASP A 77 9.72 1.35 -6.05
N GLU A 78 8.81 2.25 -6.43
CA GLU A 78 8.58 3.54 -5.76
C GLU A 78 8.36 3.38 -4.24
N TYR A 79 7.72 2.28 -3.83
CA TYR A 79 7.51 1.97 -2.43
C TYR A 79 8.83 1.75 -1.64
N ARG A 80 9.94 1.41 -2.31
CA ARG A 80 11.27 1.31 -1.69
C ARG A 80 11.80 2.69 -1.35
N VAL A 81 11.66 3.66 -2.26
CA VAL A 81 12.03 5.06 -2.01
C VAL A 81 11.19 5.63 -0.87
N MET A 82 9.88 5.34 -0.86
CA MET A 82 8.99 5.72 0.25
C MET A 82 9.44 5.11 1.58
N GLY A 83 9.87 3.85 1.61
CA GLY A 83 10.40 3.17 2.80
C GLY A 83 11.79 3.63 3.22
N LEU A 84 12.59 4.15 2.28
CA LEU A 84 13.92 4.69 2.53
C LEU A 84 13.89 6.12 3.10
N ALA A 85 12.88 6.91 2.72
CA ALA A 85 12.76 8.32 3.11
C ALA A 85 12.89 8.60 4.64
N PRO A 86 12.36 7.78 5.56
CA PRO A 86 12.52 8.00 7.00
C PRO A 86 13.97 7.89 7.53
N TYR A 87 14.88 7.32 6.74
CA TYR A 87 16.30 7.19 7.11
C TYR A 87 17.15 8.38 6.67
N GLY A 88 16.60 9.29 5.86
CA GLY A 88 17.32 10.46 5.37
C GLY A 88 17.22 11.66 6.31
N VAL A 89 18.21 12.54 6.24
CA VAL A 89 18.24 13.83 6.94
C VAL A 89 18.01 14.99 5.98
N ALA A 90 17.55 16.12 6.51
CA ALA A 90 17.32 17.31 5.69
C ALA A 90 18.64 17.88 5.15
N ARG A 91 18.65 18.20 3.85
CA ARG A 91 19.78 18.81 3.15
C ARG A 91 19.27 19.98 2.33
N GLU A 92 19.73 21.19 2.63
CA GLU A 92 19.28 22.42 1.97
C GLU A 92 19.50 22.38 0.45
N SER A 93 20.60 21.77 -0.02
CA SER A 93 20.88 21.61 -1.45
C SER A 93 19.83 20.76 -2.16
N LEU A 94 19.49 19.59 -1.59
CA LEU A 94 18.47 18.69 -2.14
C LEU A 94 17.09 19.32 -2.06
N ASP A 95 16.76 19.99 -0.96
CA ASP A 95 15.45 20.64 -0.78
C ASP A 95 15.26 21.75 -1.82
N ARG A 96 16.28 22.59 -2.05
CA ARG A 96 16.27 23.58 -3.15
C ARG A 96 16.14 22.95 -4.53
N PHE A 97 16.83 21.82 -4.78
CA PHE A 97 16.69 21.11 -6.04
C PHE A 97 15.25 20.68 -6.28
N PHE A 98 14.63 20.02 -5.29
CA PHE A 98 13.27 19.52 -5.41
C PHE A 98 12.22 20.64 -5.48
N GLU A 99 12.43 21.77 -4.79
CA GLU A 99 11.63 22.99 -4.95
C GLU A 99 11.66 23.56 -6.36
N ARG A 100 12.83 23.48 -7.02
CA ARG A 100 13.01 23.86 -8.42
C ARG A 100 12.45 22.83 -9.39
N LEU A 101 12.55 21.54 -9.08
CA LEU A 101 12.14 20.46 -9.97
C LEU A 101 10.62 20.37 -10.09
N LEU A 102 9.91 20.41 -8.96
CA LEU A 102 8.48 20.10 -8.91
C LEU A 102 7.77 21.18 -8.10
N ARG A 103 6.72 21.82 -8.63
CA ARG A 103 5.95 22.88 -7.97
C ARG A 103 4.46 22.68 -8.17
N CYS A 104 3.66 23.33 -7.32
CA CYS A 104 2.25 23.57 -7.60
C CYS A 104 2.02 25.08 -7.52
N GLU A 105 1.52 25.68 -8.60
CA GLU A 105 1.20 27.10 -8.68
C GLU A 105 -0.27 27.25 -9.08
N ARG A 106 -1.07 27.94 -8.25
CA ARG A 106 -2.51 28.17 -8.49
C ARG A 106 -3.29 26.88 -8.83
N GLY A 107 -2.98 25.79 -8.12
CA GLY A 107 -3.62 24.49 -8.31
C GLY A 107 -3.13 23.69 -9.53
N ARG A 108 -2.06 24.12 -10.21
CA ARG A 108 -1.47 23.42 -11.36
C ARG A 108 -0.11 22.84 -11.02
N LEU A 109 0.12 21.59 -11.40
CA LEU A 109 1.43 20.95 -11.29
C LEU A 109 2.39 21.53 -12.34
N ILE A 110 3.61 21.83 -11.90
CA ILE A 110 4.68 22.34 -12.75
C ILE A 110 5.91 21.49 -12.49
N VAL A 111 6.52 20.97 -13.56
CA VAL A 111 7.80 20.28 -13.52
C VAL A 111 8.81 21.03 -14.36
N ASP A 112 10.01 21.23 -13.83
CA ASP A 112 11.11 21.86 -14.56
C ASP A 112 11.83 20.83 -15.42
N HIS A 113 11.40 20.74 -16.68
CA HIS A 113 11.91 19.78 -17.65
C HIS A 113 13.36 20.03 -18.10
N ARG A 114 14.03 21.06 -17.55
CA ARG A 114 15.48 21.21 -17.72
C ARG A 114 16.27 20.10 -17.02
N TYR A 115 15.67 19.40 -16.06
CA TYR A 115 16.29 18.31 -15.28
C TYR A 115 15.81 16.91 -15.69
N THR A 116 14.75 16.81 -16.51
CA THR A 116 14.08 15.54 -16.84
C THR A 116 14.20 15.22 -18.32
N ASP A 117 14.23 13.93 -18.66
CA ASP A 117 14.29 13.42 -20.04
C ASP A 117 13.21 12.37 -20.36
N TYR A 118 12.34 12.00 -19.41
CA TYR A 118 11.27 11.02 -19.63
C TYR A 118 10.25 11.42 -20.72
N GLN A 119 10.22 12.68 -21.14
CA GLN A 119 9.44 13.16 -22.29
C GLN A 119 10.07 12.80 -23.65
N ARG A 120 11.35 12.42 -23.66
CA ARG A 120 12.11 12.09 -24.89
C ARG A 120 12.17 10.58 -25.14
N SER A 121 12.06 9.77 -24.09
CA SER A 121 11.99 8.32 -24.20
C SER A 121 11.42 7.73 -22.91
N GLU A 122 10.43 6.87 -23.07
CA GLU A 122 9.78 6.15 -21.97
C GLU A 122 10.42 4.79 -21.73
N HIS A 123 11.48 4.46 -22.47
CA HIS A 123 12.22 3.23 -22.24
C HIS A 123 12.81 3.28 -20.83
N LEU A 124 12.45 2.27 -20.02
CA LEU A 124 12.86 2.15 -18.62
C LEU A 124 14.39 2.04 -18.47
N ASP A 125 15.10 1.71 -19.54
CA ASP A 125 16.56 1.57 -19.58
C ASP A 125 17.31 2.88 -19.84
N ARG A 126 16.59 3.96 -20.22
CA ARG A 126 17.19 5.29 -20.41
C ARG A 126 16.99 6.15 -19.16
N PRO A 127 17.99 6.95 -18.75
CA PRO A 127 17.82 7.87 -17.64
C PRO A 127 16.67 8.85 -17.87
N TRP A 128 15.75 8.92 -16.90
CA TRP A 128 14.64 9.88 -16.88
C TRP A 128 15.04 11.24 -16.32
N LEU A 129 16.24 11.33 -15.75
CA LEU A 129 16.92 12.55 -15.33
C LEU A 129 18.16 12.76 -16.19
N ASN A 130 18.57 14.02 -16.36
CA ASN A 130 19.74 14.38 -17.15
C ASN A 130 20.91 14.88 -16.28
N SER A 131 22.03 15.23 -16.92
CA SER A 131 23.25 15.69 -16.25
C SER A 131 23.04 16.86 -15.30
N ARG A 132 22.11 17.79 -15.62
CA ARG A 132 21.81 18.92 -14.73
C ARG A 132 21.17 18.47 -13.42
N ALA A 133 20.42 17.37 -13.41
CA ALA A 133 19.91 16.79 -12.17
C ALA A 133 21.04 16.15 -11.36
N PHE A 134 21.98 15.48 -12.04
CA PHE A 134 23.11 14.79 -11.41
C PHE A 134 24.10 15.76 -10.74
N GLU A 135 24.17 17.01 -11.19
CA GLU A 135 24.91 18.08 -10.49
C GLU A 135 24.38 18.32 -9.05
N TRP A 136 23.11 18.04 -8.78
CA TRP A 136 22.50 18.17 -7.45
C TRP A 136 22.44 16.85 -6.69
N LEU A 137 22.13 15.77 -7.40
CA LEU A 137 21.85 14.46 -6.82
C LEU A 137 23.10 13.58 -6.71
N GLY A 138 24.20 13.92 -7.38
CA GLY A 138 25.32 13.01 -7.61
C GLY A 138 25.04 12.03 -8.77
N PRO A 139 25.95 11.05 -8.99
CA PRO A 139 25.76 10.05 -10.03
C PRO A 139 24.61 9.08 -9.66
N PRO A 140 23.91 8.50 -10.67
CA PRO A 140 22.90 7.49 -10.40
C PRO A 140 23.51 6.25 -9.76
N ARG A 141 22.78 5.66 -8.80
CA ARG A 141 23.17 4.40 -8.14
C ARG A 141 22.92 3.22 -9.08
N LEU A 142 23.88 2.31 -9.19
CA LEU A 142 23.66 1.02 -9.86
C LEU A 142 22.87 0.07 -8.94
N ARG A 143 22.08 -0.85 -9.52
CA ARG A 143 21.17 -1.71 -8.76
C ARG A 143 21.87 -2.52 -7.67
N ASP A 144 23.06 -3.03 -7.96
CA ASP A 144 23.90 -3.88 -7.12
C ASP A 144 24.76 -3.11 -6.11
N GLN A 145 24.84 -1.79 -6.21
CA GLN A 145 25.55 -0.97 -5.22
C GLN A 145 24.78 -0.89 -3.90
N PRO A 146 25.47 -0.78 -2.75
CA PRO A 146 24.80 -0.57 -1.48
C PRO A 146 24.01 0.75 -1.47
N VAL A 147 22.91 0.78 -0.71
CA VAL A 147 22.22 2.02 -0.38
C VAL A 147 23.05 2.76 0.67
N GLU A 148 23.26 4.06 0.47
CA GLU A 148 24.14 4.91 1.29
C GLU A 148 23.32 6.02 1.94
N PRO A 149 23.79 6.69 3.01
CA PRO A 149 23.05 7.77 3.67
C PRO A 149 22.58 8.86 2.71
N HIS A 150 23.40 9.25 1.72
CA HIS A 150 23.03 10.23 0.70
C HIS A 150 21.80 9.81 -0.11
N HIS A 151 21.67 8.52 -0.45
CA HIS A 151 20.49 7.99 -1.14
C HIS A 151 19.21 8.14 -0.29
N ALA A 152 19.34 8.00 1.03
CA ALA A 152 18.23 8.24 1.94
C ALA A 152 17.88 9.73 2.04
N ASP A 153 18.88 10.62 2.03
CA ASP A 153 18.67 12.08 2.00
C ASP A 153 17.90 12.51 0.73
N ILE A 154 18.23 11.94 -0.43
CA ILE A 154 17.47 12.14 -1.69
C ILE A 154 16.02 11.66 -1.54
N ALA A 155 15.82 10.43 -1.04
CA ALA A 155 14.48 9.85 -0.86
C ALA A 155 13.62 10.70 0.08
N ARG A 156 14.21 11.20 1.17
CA ARG A 156 13.57 12.10 2.13
C ARG A 156 13.15 13.42 1.48
N ALA A 157 14.05 14.06 0.74
CA ALA A 157 13.77 15.33 0.07
C ALA A 157 12.70 15.18 -1.03
N LEU A 158 12.75 14.10 -1.82
CA LEU A 158 11.69 13.76 -2.77
C LEU A 158 10.34 13.58 -2.08
N GLN A 159 10.28 12.74 -1.05
CA GLN A 159 9.03 12.42 -0.36
C GLN A 159 8.41 13.67 0.27
N ALA A 160 9.22 14.51 0.93
CA ALA A 160 8.75 15.78 1.48
C ALA A 160 8.22 16.72 0.39
N ARG A 161 8.90 16.79 -0.77
CA ARG A 161 8.45 17.64 -1.87
C ARG A 161 7.17 17.14 -2.52
N TYR A 162 7.09 15.83 -2.77
CA TYR A 162 5.90 15.18 -3.30
C TYR A 162 4.67 15.51 -2.44
N GLU A 163 4.80 15.36 -1.12
CA GLU A 163 3.72 15.67 -0.17
C GLU A 163 3.34 17.14 -0.24
N ALA A 164 4.29 18.07 -0.14
CA ALA A 164 4.02 19.50 -0.17
C ALA A 164 3.28 19.93 -1.44
N VAL A 165 3.70 19.41 -2.59
CA VAL A 165 3.09 19.74 -3.90
C VAL A 165 1.72 19.09 -4.05
N ALA A 166 1.54 17.85 -3.62
CA ALA A 166 0.24 17.18 -3.63
C ALA A 166 -0.77 17.88 -2.69
N PHE A 167 -0.33 18.32 -1.50
CA PHE A 167 -1.16 19.14 -0.60
C PHE A 167 -1.57 20.46 -1.24
N ALA A 168 -0.62 21.20 -1.82
CA ALA A 168 -0.91 22.46 -2.49
C ALA A 168 -1.89 22.29 -3.67
N PHE A 169 -1.73 21.20 -4.44
CA PHE A 169 -2.63 20.84 -5.52
C PHE A 169 -4.04 20.59 -4.99
N LEU A 170 -4.21 19.69 -4.02
CA LEU A 170 -5.52 19.36 -3.44
C LEU A 170 -6.17 20.56 -2.75
N LYS A 171 -5.40 21.41 -2.07
CA LYS A 171 -5.91 22.63 -1.41
C LYS A 171 -6.59 23.57 -2.41
N GLY A 172 -6.01 23.75 -3.60
CA GLY A 172 -6.61 24.59 -4.65
C GLY A 172 -7.95 24.07 -5.19
N TYR A 173 -8.24 22.76 -5.09
CA TYR A 173 -9.57 22.22 -5.40
C TYR A 173 -10.49 22.19 -4.18
N LYS A 174 -9.96 21.99 -2.97
CA LYS A 174 -10.74 22.09 -1.72
C LYS A 174 -11.39 23.46 -1.57
N GLU A 175 -10.67 24.54 -1.87
CA GLU A 175 -11.17 25.92 -1.83
C GLU A 175 -12.35 26.15 -2.79
N ARG A 176 -12.39 25.44 -3.92
CA ARG A 176 -13.50 25.48 -4.89
C ARG A 176 -14.66 24.54 -4.54
N HIS A 177 -14.41 23.52 -3.72
CA HIS A 177 -15.36 22.48 -3.33
C HIS A 177 -15.32 22.22 -1.81
N PRO A 178 -15.64 23.21 -0.95
CA PRO A 178 -15.36 23.16 0.48
C PRO A 178 -16.13 22.09 1.27
N HIS A 179 -17.23 21.58 0.72
CA HIS A 179 -18.09 20.60 1.42
C HIS A 179 -17.96 19.16 0.89
N LEU A 180 -17.20 18.95 -0.19
CA LEU A 180 -17.09 17.60 -0.76
C LEU A 180 -16.04 16.78 0.01
N PRO A 181 -16.32 15.50 0.29
CA PRO A 181 -15.28 14.55 0.70
C PRO A 181 -14.34 14.29 -0.48
N LEU A 182 -13.13 13.83 -0.18
CA LEU A 182 -12.12 13.50 -1.20
C LEU A 182 -12.10 12.01 -1.47
N VAL A 183 -12.07 11.65 -2.76
CA VAL A 183 -11.74 10.30 -3.23
C VAL A 183 -10.45 10.40 -4.04
N LEU A 184 -9.42 9.65 -3.66
CA LEU A 184 -8.15 9.59 -4.40
C LEU A 184 -8.03 8.29 -5.19
N ALA A 185 -7.52 8.41 -6.41
CA ALA A 185 -7.20 7.31 -7.31
C ALA A 185 -5.92 7.58 -8.10
N GLY A 186 -5.50 6.65 -8.96
CA GLY A 186 -4.26 6.68 -9.71
C GLY A 186 -3.07 6.13 -8.90
N GLY A 187 -1.97 5.80 -9.60
CA GLY A 187 -0.82 5.15 -8.97
C GLY A 187 -0.19 5.95 -7.83
N CYS A 188 -0.28 7.29 -7.87
CA CYS A 188 0.26 8.16 -6.82
C CYS A 188 -0.53 8.03 -5.50
N ALA A 189 -1.81 7.62 -5.56
CA ALA A 189 -2.62 7.36 -4.37
C ALA A 189 -2.18 6.11 -3.58
N MET A 190 -1.20 5.33 -4.08
CA MET A 190 -0.53 4.27 -3.31
C MET A 190 0.51 4.80 -2.30
N ASN A 191 0.82 6.11 -2.32
CA ASN A 191 1.73 6.73 -1.36
C ASN A 191 1.09 6.82 0.03
N SER A 192 1.27 5.77 0.84
CA SER A 192 0.61 5.64 2.14
C SER A 192 1.09 6.66 3.17
N VAL A 193 2.29 7.21 3.02
CA VAL A 193 2.82 8.27 3.88
C VAL A 193 2.05 9.57 3.63
N PHE A 194 1.87 9.93 2.36
CA PHE A 194 1.05 11.08 1.97
C PHE A 194 -0.40 10.93 2.43
N ASN A 195 -1.02 9.78 2.18
CA ASN A 195 -2.42 9.53 2.56
C ASN A 195 -2.64 9.70 4.06
N GLY A 196 -1.74 9.17 4.90
CA GLY A 196 -1.83 9.32 6.36
C GLY A 196 -1.67 10.77 6.83
N LYS A 197 -0.76 11.54 6.20
CA LYS A 197 -0.63 12.98 6.46
C LYS A 197 -1.87 13.75 6.01
N LEU A 198 -2.46 13.39 4.88
CA LEU A 198 -3.65 14.05 4.33
C LEU A 198 -4.87 13.89 5.22
N VAL A 199 -5.10 12.69 5.74
CA VAL A 199 -6.20 12.43 6.68
C VAL A 199 -5.98 13.20 7.98
N ARG A 200 -4.76 13.20 8.52
CA ARG A 200 -4.42 13.91 9.76
C ARG A 200 -4.46 15.43 9.64
N SER A 201 -4.31 15.99 8.44
CA SER A 201 -4.28 17.45 8.27
C SER A 201 -5.66 18.11 8.42
N GLY A 202 -6.75 17.33 8.33
CA GLY A 202 -8.11 17.85 8.33
C GLY A 202 -8.45 18.68 7.08
N LEU A 203 -7.61 18.66 6.03
CA LEU A 203 -7.89 19.40 4.79
C LEU A 203 -9.23 18.97 4.16
N PHE A 204 -9.54 17.68 4.29
CA PHE A 204 -10.85 17.11 3.99
C PHE A 204 -11.34 16.37 5.23
N GLU A 205 -12.62 16.55 5.56
CA GLU A 205 -13.26 15.86 6.69
C GLU A 205 -13.28 14.35 6.48
N ARG A 206 -13.52 13.90 5.24
CA ARG A 206 -13.51 12.50 4.86
C ARG A 206 -12.67 12.29 3.60
N VAL A 207 -11.81 11.29 3.65
CA VAL A 207 -10.94 10.88 2.56
C VAL A 207 -11.12 9.39 2.31
N PHE A 208 -11.25 8.99 1.05
CA PHE A 208 -11.30 7.59 0.66
C PHE A 208 -10.25 7.29 -0.39
N VAL A 209 -9.57 6.14 -0.23
CA VAL A 209 -8.66 5.56 -1.22
C VAL A 209 -9.01 4.08 -1.34
N PRO A 210 -9.31 3.55 -2.53
CA PRO A 210 -9.68 2.14 -2.69
C PRO A 210 -8.49 1.20 -2.46
N ALA A 211 -8.74 -0.10 -2.40
CA ALA A 211 -7.71 -1.13 -2.17
C ALA A 211 -6.66 -1.18 -3.29
N ALA A 212 -7.06 -0.93 -4.54
CA ALA A 212 -6.20 -0.95 -5.71
C ALA A 212 -6.29 0.36 -6.52
N PRO A 213 -5.78 1.49 -6.00
CA PRO A 213 -6.02 2.80 -6.61
C PRO A 213 -5.23 3.02 -7.91
N GLY A 214 -4.17 2.24 -8.17
CA GLY A 214 -3.42 2.26 -9.43
C GLY A 214 -4.03 1.38 -10.51
N ASP A 215 -3.30 1.18 -11.61
CA ASP A 215 -3.79 0.60 -12.88
C ASP A 215 -4.55 -0.73 -12.77
N GLN A 216 -4.25 -1.52 -11.75
CA GLN A 216 -5.00 -2.74 -11.41
C GLN A 216 -6.50 -2.46 -11.30
N GLY A 217 -6.89 -1.39 -10.60
CA GLY A 217 -8.29 -1.01 -10.40
C GLY A 217 -9.01 -0.50 -11.65
N ALA A 218 -8.27 -0.11 -12.71
CA ALA A 218 -8.87 0.44 -13.93
C ALA A 218 -9.79 -0.57 -14.65
N ALA A 219 -9.50 -1.87 -14.55
CA ALA A 219 -10.37 -2.91 -15.11
C ALA A 219 -11.76 -2.91 -14.45
N ILE A 220 -11.81 -2.78 -13.12
CA ILE A 220 -13.07 -2.67 -12.37
C ILE A 220 -13.78 -1.37 -12.74
N GLY A 221 -13.03 -0.26 -12.80
CA GLY A 221 -13.54 1.05 -13.18
C GLY A 221 -14.16 1.10 -14.58
N ALA A 222 -13.53 0.47 -15.57
CA ALA A 222 -14.04 0.38 -16.93
C ALA A 222 -15.34 -0.42 -17.02
N ALA A 223 -15.46 -1.51 -16.25
CA ALA A 223 -16.69 -2.29 -16.14
C ALA A 223 -17.82 -1.48 -15.47
N LEU A 224 -17.53 -0.81 -14.36
CA LEU A 224 -18.50 0.03 -13.64
C LEU A 224 -18.97 1.25 -14.44
N SER A 225 -18.05 1.90 -15.17
CA SER A 225 -18.38 2.98 -16.10
C SER A 225 -19.35 2.49 -17.17
N SER A 226 -19.05 1.34 -17.80
CA SER A 226 -19.89 0.75 -18.84
C SER A 226 -21.29 0.37 -18.35
N PHE A 227 -21.41 -0.07 -17.08
CA PHE A 227 -22.68 -0.38 -16.44
C PHE A 227 -23.50 0.88 -16.11
N SER A 228 -22.86 1.90 -15.52
CA SER A 228 -23.50 3.16 -15.11
C SER A 228 -24.04 3.98 -16.30
N HIS A 229 -23.58 3.72 -17.52
CA HIS A 229 -24.18 4.30 -18.72
C HIS A 229 -25.56 3.75 -19.08
N ARG A 230 -25.99 2.62 -18.48
CA ARG A 230 -27.26 1.95 -18.79
C ARG A 230 -28.29 2.06 -17.66
N GLN A 231 -27.85 2.35 -16.44
CA GLN A 231 -28.67 2.42 -15.23
C GLN A 231 -28.09 3.43 -14.25
N THR A 232 -28.83 3.80 -13.21
CA THR A 232 -28.30 4.57 -12.07
C THR A 232 -27.06 3.89 -11.47
N ARG A 233 -26.14 4.71 -10.95
CA ARG A 233 -24.87 4.25 -10.36
C ARG A 233 -25.11 3.09 -9.39
N PRO A 234 -24.41 1.94 -9.55
CA PRO A 234 -24.41 0.91 -8.52
C PRO A 234 -23.63 1.46 -7.33
N HIS A 235 -24.35 1.74 -6.24
CA HIS A 235 -23.72 1.96 -4.95
C HIS A 235 -23.21 0.62 -4.44
N VAL A 236 -21.97 0.26 -4.79
CA VAL A 236 -21.31 -0.96 -4.27
C VAL A 236 -20.82 -0.75 -2.82
N ALA A 237 -21.34 0.26 -2.13
CA ALA A 237 -21.00 0.63 -0.76
C ALA A 237 -21.16 -0.53 0.22
N SER A 238 -22.00 -1.52 -0.11
CA SER A 238 -22.25 -2.71 0.71
C SER A 238 -21.08 -3.71 0.75
N ASN A 239 -20.11 -3.64 -0.16
CA ASN A 239 -18.95 -4.54 -0.14
C ASN A 239 -17.62 -3.80 -0.30
N ARG A 240 -17.12 -3.26 0.82
CA ARG A 240 -15.77 -2.71 0.96
C ARG A 240 -14.67 -3.78 1.02
N SER A 241 -14.99 -5.07 0.85
CA SER A 241 -13.99 -6.12 0.90
C SER A 241 -13.07 -6.08 -0.31
N ALA A 242 -11.77 -6.13 -0.06
CA ALA A 242 -10.79 -6.34 -1.12
C ALA A 242 -10.77 -7.81 -1.60
N ARG A 243 -11.46 -8.75 -0.93
CA ARG A 243 -11.42 -10.19 -1.22
C ARG A 243 -12.25 -10.57 -2.46
N LEU A 244 -11.79 -10.16 -3.64
CA LEU A 244 -12.45 -10.38 -4.93
C LEU A 244 -11.89 -11.57 -5.71
N GLY A 245 -10.72 -12.08 -5.32
CA GLY A 245 -10.03 -13.18 -5.98
C GLY A 245 -10.66 -14.56 -5.74
N PRO A 246 -9.98 -15.62 -6.21
CA PRO A 246 -10.46 -16.99 -6.06
C PRO A 246 -10.42 -17.45 -4.60
N GLU A 247 -11.29 -18.42 -4.32
CA GLU A 247 -11.32 -19.27 -3.14
C GLU A 247 -11.28 -20.72 -3.61
N PHE A 248 -10.75 -21.60 -2.77
CA PHE A 248 -10.48 -22.98 -3.13
C PHE A 248 -11.31 -23.88 -2.23
N SER A 249 -11.86 -24.96 -2.80
CA SER A 249 -12.62 -25.91 -2.01
C SER A 249 -11.70 -26.68 -1.06
N ARG A 250 -12.28 -27.18 0.03
CA ARG A 250 -11.62 -28.04 1.00
C ARG A 250 -10.94 -29.24 0.34
N GLU A 251 -11.60 -29.87 -0.65
CA GLU A 251 -11.07 -31.02 -1.38
C GLU A 251 -9.82 -30.66 -2.18
N ALA A 252 -9.81 -29.48 -2.82
CA ALA A 252 -8.66 -29.00 -3.56
C ALA A 252 -7.47 -28.71 -2.64
N ILE A 253 -7.72 -28.16 -1.45
CA ILE A 253 -6.69 -27.91 -0.43
C ILE A 253 -6.11 -29.22 0.09
N ILE A 254 -6.95 -30.18 0.48
CA ILE A 254 -6.51 -31.50 0.94
C ILE A 254 -5.70 -32.21 -0.15
N ALA A 255 -6.15 -32.15 -1.40
CA ALA A 255 -5.44 -32.76 -2.52
C ALA A 255 -4.04 -32.15 -2.68
N ALA A 256 -3.92 -30.82 -2.63
CA ALA A 256 -2.62 -30.15 -2.73
C ALA A 256 -1.68 -30.48 -1.55
N LEU A 257 -2.20 -30.56 -0.33
CA LEU A 257 -1.42 -30.95 0.85
C LEU A 257 -0.90 -32.39 0.74
N LYS A 258 -1.75 -33.32 0.28
CA LYS A 258 -1.39 -34.73 0.07
C LYS A 258 -0.38 -34.90 -1.04
N ASP A 259 -0.54 -34.19 -2.16
CA ASP A 259 0.38 -34.22 -3.30
C ASP A 259 1.78 -33.73 -2.89
N ALA A 260 1.85 -32.71 -2.04
CA ALA A 260 3.10 -32.21 -1.47
C ALA A 260 3.67 -33.07 -0.33
N ALA A 261 2.99 -34.15 0.05
CA ALA A 261 3.35 -35.02 1.19
C ALA A 261 3.59 -34.25 2.51
N LEU A 262 2.87 -33.15 2.73
CA LEU A 262 2.98 -32.35 3.95
C LEU A 262 2.03 -32.90 5.04
N PRO A 263 2.53 -33.27 6.23
CA PRO A 263 1.67 -33.58 7.36
C PRO A 263 0.86 -32.35 7.78
N PHE A 264 -0.44 -32.55 7.98
CA PHE A 264 -1.34 -31.48 8.42
C PHE A 264 -2.32 -32.00 9.47
N THR A 265 -2.78 -31.09 10.32
CA THR A 265 -3.81 -31.33 11.33
C THR A 265 -4.98 -30.39 11.10
N GLU A 266 -6.13 -30.72 11.67
CA GLU A 266 -7.32 -29.86 11.74
C GLU A 266 -7.65 -29.63 13.21
N PRO A 267 -7.06 -28.60 13.84
CA PRO A 267 -7.32 -28.29 15.23
C PRO A 267 -8.78 -27.98 15.51
N ALA A 268 -9.27 -28.39 16.69
CA ALA A 268 -10.61 -28.03 17.15
C ALA A 268 -10.75 -26.51 17.37
N ASP A 269 -9.69 -25.84 17.82
CA ASP A 269 -9.60 -24.37 17.92
C ASP A 269 -8.33 -23.86 17.23
N LEU A 270 -8.39 -23.79 15.90
CA LEU A 270 -7.29 -23.32 15.07
C LEU A 270 -6.85 -21.89 15.43
N VAL A 271 -7.79 -21.02 15.79
CA VAL A 271 -7.51 -19.62 16.11
C VAL A 271 -6.67 -19.52 17.39
N ALA A 272 -7.07 -20.21 18.45
CA ALA A 272 -6.30 -20.24 19.69
C ALA A 272 -4.92 -20.85 19.49
N GLU A 273 -4.81 -21.90 18.68
CA GLU A 273 -3.55 -22.56 18.37
C GLU A 273 -2.57 -21.64 17.66
N ILE A 274 -3.03 -20.92 16.62
CA ILE A 274 -2.20 -19.94 15.90
C ILE A 274 -1.79 -18.78 16.82
N ALA A 275 -2.71 -18.26 17.63
CA ALA A 275 -2.41 -17.20 18.58
C ALA A 275 -1.31 -17.62 19.56
N GLY A 276 -1.35 -18.85 20.06
CA GLY A 276 -0.32 -19.45 20.89
C GLY A 276 1.04 -19.57 20.17
N LEU A 277 1.06 -20.11 18.94
CA LEU A 277 2.29 -20.23 18.15
C LEU A 277 2.94 -18.86 17.92
N MET A 278 2.17 -17.86 17.50
CA MET A 278 2.69 -16.50 17.32
C MET A 278 3.19 -15.89 18.63
N ALA A 279 2.49 -16.10 19.75
CA ALA A 279 2.92 -15.58 21.06
C ALA A 279 4.28 -16.15 21.52
N THR A 280 4.63 -17.34 21.06
CA THR A 280 5.97 -17.95 21.25
C THR A 280 7.01 -17.50 20.21
N GLY A 281 6.67 -16.55 19.34
CA GLY A 281 7.56 -15.96 18.35
C GLY A 281 7.64 -16.69 17.01
N GLN A 282 6.74 -17.63 16.73
CA GLN A 282 6.70 -18.33 15.43
C GLN A 282 6.06 -17.47 14.33
N ILE A 283 6.50 -17.67 13.09
CA ILE A 283 6.06 -16.96 11.88
C ILE A 283 5.23 -17.92 11.02
N GLY A 284 4.00 -17.49 10.71
CA GLY A 284 3.05 -18.28 9.95
C GLY A 284 2.80 -17.75 8.54
N GLY A 285 2.63 -18.65 7.59
CA GLY A 285 1.87 -18.36 6.36
C GLY A 285 0.37 -18.51 6.64
N LEU A 286 -0.45 -17.59 6.13
CA LEU A 286 -1.91 -17.60 6.24
C LEU A 286 -2.50 -17.56 4.83
N PHE A 287 -3.23 -18.63 4.49
CA PHE A 287 -4.01 -18.79 3.28
C PHE A 287 -5.45 -19.07 3.68
N GLU A 288 -6.32 -18.07 3.64
CA GLU A 288 -7.69 -18.17 4.14
C GLU A 288 -8.69 -17.50 3.19
N GLY A 289 -9.77 -18.21 2.87
CA GLY A 289 -10.87 -17.77 2.01
C GLY A 289 -10.46 -17.16 0.67
N ARG A 290 -11.26 -16.20 0.20
CA ARG A 290 -11.01 -15.44 -1.04
C ARG A 290 -9.77 -14.56 -0.97
N MET A 291 -8.95 -14.62 -2.02
CA MET A 291 -7.77 -13.76 -2.19
C MET A 291 -8.13 -12.27 -2.32
N GLU A 292 -7.30 -11.41 -1.74
CA GLU A 292 -7.38 -9.97 -1.86
C GLU A 292 -6.98 -9.47 -3.25
N PHE A 293 -7.69 -8.46 -3.74
CA PHE A 293 -7.36 -7.70 -4.93
C PHE A 293 -6.57 -6.44 -4.56
N GLY A 294 -5.44 -6.23 -5.24
CA GLY A 294 -4.54 -5.12 -5.00
C GLY A 294 -3.17 -5.56 -4.47
N PRO A 295 -2.28 -4.60 -4.14
CA PRO A 295 -0.88 -4.87 -3.84
C PRO A 295 -0.62 -5.23 -2.36
N ARG A 296 -1.66 -5.38 -1.54
CA ARG A 296 -1.55 -5.59 -0.09
C ARG A 296 -2.23 -6.90 0.28
N ALA A 297 -1.55 -7.70 1.11
CA ALA A 297 -2.21 -8.76 1.87
C ALA A 297 -2.93 -8.13 3.06
N LEU A 298 -4.18 -8.54 3.26
CA LEU A 298 -5.13 -8.00 4.22
C LEU A 298 -5.78 -9.14 5.03
N GLY A 299 -5.04 -10.22 5.27
CA GLY A 299 -5.43 -11.36 6.10
C GLY A 299 -5.92 -12.60 5.34
N GLY A 300 -5.97 -12.59 4.01
CA GLY A 300 -6.31 -13.75 3.18
C GLY A 300 -5.09 -14.48 2.62
N ARG A 301 -4.06 -13.74 2.19
CA ARG A 301 -2.77 -14.29 1.70
C ARG A 301 -1.59 -13.61 2.38
N SER A 302 -1.41 -13.88 3.67
CA SER A 302 -0.54 -13.10 4.56
C SER A 302 0.57 -13.93 5.19
N ILE A 303 1.70 -13.31 5.50
CA ILE A 303 2.62 -13.81 6.52
C ILE A 303 2.28 -13.06 7.80
N ILE A 304 2.01 -13.83 8.86
CA ILE A 304 1.58 -13.35 10.17
C ILE A 304 2.64 -13.65 11.23
N ALA A 305 2.81 -12.72 12.17
CA ALA A 305 3.77 -12.88 13.26
C ALA A 305 3.44 -11.96 14.45
N ASP A 306 4.18 -12.16 15.53
CA ASP A 306 4.15 -11.31 16.72
C ASP A 306 4.66 -9.88 16.42
N PRO A 307 3.86 -8.83 16.69
CA PRO A 307 4.27 -7.45 16.44
C PRO A 307 5.21 -6.89 17.53
N ARG A 308 5.38 -7.56 18.67
CA ARG A 308 6.04 -7.00 19.86
C ARG A 308 7.57 -6.97 19.74
N PRO A 309 8.28 -8.09 19.47
CA PRO A 309 9.73 -8.11 19.56
C PRO A 309 10.37 -7.46 18.33
N ARG A 310 11.26 -6.48 18.53
CA ARG A 310 12.01 -5.84 17.42
C ARG A 310 12.71 -6.85 16.50
N ALA A 311 13.27 -7.91 17.09
CA ALA A 311 13.97 -8.98 16.37
C ALA A 311 13.08 -9.75 15.37
N MET A 312 11.75 -9.70 15.53
CA MET A 312 10.82 -10.34 14.59
C MET A 312 10.95 -9.77 13.17
N ARG A 313 11.22 -8.45 13.04
CA ARG A 313 11.49 -7.83 11.74
C ARG A 313 12.64 -8.51 11.02
N ASP A 314 13.74 -8.74 11.75
CA ASP A 314 14.96 -9.29 11.20
C ASP A 314 14.77 -10.79 10.88
N ARG A 315 14.03 -11.52 11.74
CA ARG A 315 13.66 -12.92 11.48
C ARG A 315 12.80 -13.07 10.23
N ILE A 316 11.77 -12.24 10.00
CA ILE A 316 10.95 -12.31 8.78
C ILE A 316 11.77 -11.96 7.53
N ASN A 317 12.64 -10.94 7.64
CA ASN A 317 13.52 -10.58 6.53
C ASN A 317 14.48 -11.72 6.15
N ALA A 318 15.03 -12.44 7.14
CA ALA A 318 15.91 -13.58 6.92
C ALA A 318 15.15 -14.86 6.49
N ALA A 319 13.96 -15.12 7.04
CA ALA A 319 13.23 -16.37 6.83
C ALA A 319 12.48 -16.42 5.48
N VAL A 320 12.05 -15.27 4.96
CA VAL A 320 11.14 -15.24 3.80
C VAL A 320 11.51 -14.16 2.79
N LYS A 321 11.84 -12.96 3.25
CA LYS A 321 11.81 -11.80 2.36
C LYS A 321 13.11 -11.54 1.62
N PHE A 322 14.27 -11.86 2.18
CA PHE A 322 15.58 -11.65 1.54
C PHE A 322 15.70 -10.26 0.87
N ARG A 323 15.25 -9.21 1.57
CA ARG A 323 15.11 -7.85 1.06
C ARG A 323 15.84 -6.84 1.94
N GLU A 324 15.93 -5.60 1.49
CA GLU A 324 16.67 -4.54 2.17
C GLU A 324 16.13 -4.27 3.59
N PRO A 325 17.03 -3.99 4.56
CA PRO A 325 16.65 -3.86 5.97
C PRO A 325 15.74 -2.67 6.27
N PHE A 326 15.74 -1.65 5.41
CA PHE A 326 14.91 -0.46 5.59
C PHE A 326 13.43 -0.69 5.24
N ARG A 327 13.06 -1.81 4.58
CA ARG A 327 11.67 -2.05 4.17
C ARG A 327 10.78 -2.35 5.39
N PRO A 328 9.80 -1.48 5.69
CA PRO A 328 8.98 -1.65 6.88
C PRO A 328 7.96 -2.80 6.74
N PHE A 329 7.45 -3.24 7.89
CA PHE A 329 6.25 -4.09 8.00
C PHE A 329 5.02 -3.27 8.39
N ALA A 330 3.86 -3.92 8.38
CA ALA A 330 2.56 -3.36 8.69
C ALA A 330 1.88 -4.21 9.77
N ALA A 331 0.82 -3.67 10.37
CA ALA A 331 0.05 -4.35 11.40
C ALA A 331 -1.43 -4.43 11.02
N SER A 332 -2.07 -5.55 11.34
CA SER A 332 -3.54 -5.66 11.33
C SER A 332 -4.03 -5.56 12.77
N ILE A 333 -4.98 -4.65 13.03
CA ILE A 333 -5.42 -4.25 14.38
C ILE A 333 -6.94 -4.23 14.45
N LEU A 334 -7.51 -4.58 15.61
CA LEU A 334 -8.94 -4.43 15.86
C LEU A 334 -9.34 -2.95 15.73
N ALA A 335 -10.27 -2.66 14.82
CA ALA A 335 -10.71 -1.30 14.56
C ALA A 335 -11.16 -0.54 15.83
N PRO A 336 -11.89 -1.15 16.79
CA PRO A 336 -12.29 -0.46 18.02
C PRO A 336 -11.12 -0.02 18.92
N ARG A 337 -9.93 -0.60 18.76
CA ARG A 337 -8.75 -0.33 19.62
C ARG A 337 -7.75 0.64 18.99
N ILE A 338 -7.92 1.05 17.73
CA ILE A 338 -6.90 1.83 16.99
C ILE A 338 -6.59 3.19 17.64
N ALA A 339 -7.60 3.87 18.19
CA ALA A 339 -7.45 5.18 18.82
C ALA A 339 -6.49 5.18 20.02
N GLU A 340 -6.30 4.01 20.65
CA GLU A 340 -5.33 3.84 21.74
C GLU A 340 -3.89 3.93 21.22
N TYR A 341 -3.63 3.57 19.96
CA TYR A 341 -2.28 3.41 19.40
C TYR A 341 -1.84 4.57 18.52
N VAL A 342 -2.77 5.25 17.85
CA VAL A 342 -2.46 6.37 16.96
C VAL A 342 -2.94 7.70 17.52
N ASP A 343 -2.21 8.75 17.19
CA ASP A 343 -2.65 10.12 17.44
C ASP A 343 -3.42 10.62 16.21
N ALA A 344 -4.71 10.27 16.15
CA ALA A 344 -5.59 10.68 15.07
C ALA A 344 -6.54 11.77 15.57
N ALA A 345 -6.55 12.91 14.88
CA ALA A 345 -7.53 13.99 15.09
C ALA A 345 -8.90 13.68 14.43
N CYS A 346 -9.08 12.47 13.90
CA CYS A 346 -10.25 12.04 13.13
C CYS A 346 -10.53 10.55 13.38
N ASP A 347 -11.78 10.13 13.15
CA ASP A 347 -12.17 8.73 13.09
C ASP A 347 -11.38 8.03 11.97
N PHE A 348 -10.37 7.26 12.35
CA PHE A 348 -9.43 6.65 11.44
C PHE A 348 -9.83 5.21 11.12
N GLU A 349 -10.13 4.95 9.85
CA GLU A 349 -10.20 3.61 9.27
C GLU A 349 -9.18 3.49 8.14
N SER A 350 -8.42 2.39 8.13
CA SER A 350 -7.56 2.01 7.01
C SER A 350 -7.71 0.52 6.74
N PRO A 351 -8.82 0.09 6.11
CA PRO A 351 -9.06 -1.34 5.84
C PRO A 351 -8.07 -1.93 4.82
N TYR A 352 -7.30 -1.09 4.11
CA TYR A 352 -6.48 -1.49 2.96
C TYR A 352 -4.98 -1.27 3.13
N MET A 353 -4.49 -0.98 4.35
CA MET A 353 -3.08 -0.63 4.59
C MET A 353 -2.56 0.47 3.65
N ASN A 354 -3.37 1.50 3.44
CA ASN A 354 -3.07 2.60 2.52
C ASN A 354 -2.70 3.90 3.26
N MET A 355 -2.58 3.87 4.59
CA MET A 355 -2.25 5.03 5.42
C MET A 355 -1.20 4.68 6.47
N VAL A 356 -0.16 5.51 6.56
CA VAL A 356 0.87 5.44 7.61
C VAL A 356 0.54 6.47 8.70
N MET A 357 0.48 6.04 9.94
CA MET A 357 0.09 6.87 11.08
C MET A 357 1.20 6.90 12.14
N PRO A 358 1.43 8.05 12.79
CA PRO A 358 2.34 8.11 13.93
C PRO A 358 1.79 7.26 15.08
N VAL A 359 2.62 6.39 15.63
CA VAL A 359 2.32 5.60 16.82
C VAL A 359 2.58 6.48 18.04
N ARG A 360 1.63 6.47 19.00
CA ARG A 360 1.79 7.16 20.28
C ARG A 360 3.06 6.66 20.99
N PRO A 361 3.89 7.54 21.55
CA PRO A 361 5.19 7.16 22.12
C PRO A 361 5.16 5.96 23.06
N LYS A 362 4.15 5.88 23.95
CA LYS A 362 4.00 4.80 24.93
C LYS A 362 3.90 3.39 24.35
N TRP A 363 3.51 3.25 23.07
CA TRP A 363 3.32 1.95 22.43
C TRP A 363 4.47 1.54 21.52
N ARG A 364 5.39 2.45 21.16
CA ARG A 364 6.41 2.19 20.12
C ARG A 364 7.27 0.98 20.42
N ASP A 365 7.66 0.81 21.69
CA ASP A 365 8.45 -0.34 22.13
C ASP A 365 7.60 -1.61 22.29
N ALA A 366 6.33 -1.47 22.64
CA ALA A 366 5.40 -2.60 22.79
C ALA A 366 5.04 -3.27 21.46
N ILE A 367 5.18 -2.55 20.33
CA ILE A 367 4.92 -3.05 18.97
C ILE A 367 6.13 -2.88 18.04
N ALA A 368 7.33 -3.09 18.58
CA ALA A 368 8.58 -2.71 17.92
C ALA A 368 8.86 -3.42 16.58
N ALA A 369 8.21 -4.56 16.28
CA ALA A 369 8.37 -5.25 15.00
C ALA A 369 7.67 -4.52 13.83
N VAL A 370 6.61 -3.77 14.14
CA VAL A 370 5.78 -3.05 13.16
C VAL A 370 5.94 -1.54 13.24
N CYS A 371 6.57 -1.02 14.29
CA CYS A 371 6.93 0.39 14.43
C CYS A 371 8.13 0.73 13.54
N HIS A 372 7.96 1.75 12.69
CA HIS A 372 8.97 2.26 11.77
C HIS A 372 9.99 3.12 12.53
N VAL A 373 11.14 3.41 11.88
CA VAL A 373 12.26 4.15 12.48
C VAL A 373 11.86 5.57 12.91
N ASP A 374 10.88 6.17 12.26
CA ASP A 374 10.32 7.49 12.58
C ASP A 374 9.17 7.45 13.61
N GLY A 375 8.90 6.27 14.19
CA GLY A 375 7.82 6.08 15.16
C GLY A 375 6.43 5.98 14.54
N SER A 376 6.32 5.74 13.23
CA SER A 376 5.06 5.50 12.54
C SER A 376 4.78 4.02 12.32
N CYS A 377 3.57 3.66 11.88
CA CYS A 377 3.22 2.31 11.44
C CYS A 377 2.14 2.40 10.37
N ARG A 378 2.09 1.39 9.49
CA ARG A 378 1.02 1.22 8.51
C ARG A 378 0.03 0.19 9.02
N PHE A 379 -1.20 0.63 9.27
CA PHE A 379 -2.23 -0.21 9.87
C PHE A 379 -3.24 -0.73 8.84
N GLN A 380 -3.73 -1.95 9.05
CA GLN A 380 -5.01 -2.45 8.57
C GLN A 380 -5.99 -2.45 9.74
N THR A 381 -7.03 -1.62 9.70
CA THR A 381 -8.12 -1.70 10.68
C THR A 381 -9.09 -2.82 10.30
N VAL A 382 -9.33 -3.75 11.23
CA VAL A 382 -10.22 -4.91 11.03
C VAL A 382 -11.48 -4.72 11.87
N SER A 383 -12.64 -4.64 11.23
CA SER A 383 -13.93 -4.37 11.89
C SER A 383 -14.90 -5.55 11.90
N SER A 384 -14.83 -6.45 10.91
CA SER A 384 -15.74 -7.60 10.82
C SER A 384 -15.36 -8.69 11.83
N ARG A 385 -16.20 -8.85 12.86
CA ARG A 385 -16.05 -9.90 13.90
C ARG A 385 -16.16 -11.32 13.35
N GLU A 386 -16.83 -11.49 12.22
CA GLU A 386 -17.00 -12.79 11.55
C GLU A 386 -15.72 -13.21 10.81
N SER A 387 -14.84 -12.27 10.46
CA SER A 387 -13.62 -12.57 9.71
C SER A 387 -12.61 -13.35 10.56
N PHE A 388 -11.94 -14.33 9.95
CA PHE A 388 -10.89 -15.13 10.59
C PHE A 388 -9.80 -14.25 11.22
N ILE A 389 -9.34 -13.24 10.49
CA ILE A 389 -8.28 -12.33 10.94
C ILE A 389 -8.70 -11.53 12.19
N TYR A 390 -9.98 -11.15 12.34
CA TYR A 390 -10.46 -10.49 13.56
C TYR A 390 -10.38 -11.43 14.76
N ARG A 391 -10.92 -12.66 14.62
CA ARG A 391 -10.89 -13.68 15.68
C ARG A 391 -9.46 -14.02 16.08
N LEU A 392 -8.56 -14.12 15.11
CA LEU A 392 -7.14 -14.34 15.37
C LEU A 392 -6.50 -13.21 16.18
N ILE A 393 -6.77 -11.95 15.82
CA ILE A 393 -6.25 -10.81 16.57
C ILE A 393 -6.84 -10.78 17.98
N GLU A 394 -8.13 -11.08 18.15
CA GLU A 394 -8.80 -11.12 19.46
C GLU A 394 -8.22 -12.23 20.36
N ALA A 395 -7.97 -13.42 19.80
CA ALA A 395 -7.30 -14.50 20.53
C ALA A 395 -5.85 -14.15 20.89
N PHE A 396 -5.12 -13.47 19.99
CA PHE A 396 -3.78 -12.99 20.28
C PHE A 396 -3.76 -11.90 21.36
N ASP A 397 -4.75 -10.99 21.35
CA ASP A 397 -4.94 -9.97 22.40
C ASP A 397 -5.19 -10.64 23.76
N ALA A 398 -6.04 -11.65 23.82
CA ALA A 398 -6.34 -12.38 25.05
C ALA A 398 -5.10 -13.02 25.69
N VAL A 399 -4.12 -13.45 24.88
CA VAL A 399 -2.88 -14.07 25.36
C VAL A 399 -1.77 -13.04 25.65
N THR A 400 -1.74 -11.93 24.93
CA THR A 400 -0.58 -11.01 24.91
C THR A 400 -0.85 -9.59 25.42
N GLY A 401 -2.13 -9.19 25.51
CA GLY A 401 -2.57 -7.83 25.77
C GLY A 401 -2.36 -6.86 24.60
N ILE A 402 -2.06 -7.36 23.39
CA ILE A 402 -1.83 -6.55 22.20
C ILE A 402 -2.90 -6.88 21.13
N PRO A 403 -3.79 -5.93 20.77
CA PRO A 403 -4.91 -6.15 19.85
C PRO A 403 -4.51 -6.03 18.38
N MET A 404 -3.31 -6.50 18.03
CA MET A 404 -2.81 -6.49 16.65
C MET A 404 -1.81 -7.61 16.39
N ILE A 405 -1.62 -7.90 15.11
CA ILE A 405 -0.59 -8.82 14.62
C ILE A 405 0.23 -8.16 13.51
N LEU A 406 1.47 -8.58 13.33
CA LEU A 406 2.23 -8.22 12.13
C LEU A 406 1.59 -8.91 10.93
N ASN A 407 1.36 -8.16 9.85
CA ASN A 407 0.85 -8.70 8.60
C ASN A 407 1.70 -8.17 7.42
N THR A 408 2.21 -9.10 6.62
CA THR A 408 2.89 -8.80 5.36
C THR A 408 2.46 -9.74 4.25
N SER A 409 2.79 -9.43 2.99
CA SER A 409 2.39 -10.22 1.83
C SER A 409 2.90 -11.66 1.92
N PHE A 410 2.10 -12.67 1.55
CA PHE A 410 2.60 -14.04 1.46
C PHE A 410 3.24 -14.28 0.09
N ASN A 411 4.56 -14.05 0.03
CA ASN A 411 5.42 -14.23 -1.14
C ASN A 411 6.90 -14.06 -0.77
N GLN A 412 7.80 -14.52 -1.65
CA GLN A 412 9.20 -14.11 -1.62
C GLN A 412 9.41 -12.80 -2.40
N ASN A 413 10.57 -12.16 -2.21
CA ASN A 413 10.89 -10.94 -2.94
C ASN A 413 11.06 -11.23 -4.45
N GLY A 414 10.35 -10.47 -5.29
CA GLY A 414 10.32 -10.68 -6.74
C GLY A 414 9.15 -11.52 -7.25
N GLU A 415 8.40 -12.17 -6.36
CA GLU A 415 7.22 -12.96 -6.72
C GLU A 415 5.90 -12.22 -6.40
N PRO A 416 4.79 -12.47 -7.13
CA PRO A 416 3.45 -12.06 -6.72
C PRO A 416 3.01 -12.70 -5.39
N ILE A 417 1.94 -12.17 -4.78
CA ILE A 417 1.26 -12.83 -3.64
C ILE A 417 0.76 -14.20 -4.10
N VAL A 418 0.94 -15.24 -3.27
CA VAL A 418 0.46 -16.59 -3.55
C VAL A 418 -1.05 -16.60 -3.83
N MET A 419 -1.47 -17.28 -4.90
CA MET A 419 -2.87 -17.32 -5.31
C MET A 419 -3.53 -18.63 -4.89
N SER A 420 -2.91 -19.76 -5.27
CA SER A 420 -3.44 -21.10 -5.12
C SER A 420 -2.85 -21.87 -3.92
N PRO A 421 -3.48 -22.98 -3.48
CA PRO A 421 -2.94 -23.85 -2.44
C PRO A 421 -1.52 -24.33 -2.75
N SER A 422 -1.23 -24.69 -4.01
CA SER A 422 0.11 -25.11 -4.45
C SER A 422 1.11 -23.96 -4.37
N ASP A 423 0.72 -22.72 -4.70
CA ASP A 423 1.60 -21.55 -4.52
C ASP A 423 1.96 -21.33 -3.05
N ALA A 424 0.98 -21.45 -2.15
CA ALA A 424 1.17 -21.28 -0.70
C ALA A 424 2.08 -22.37 -0.12
N ILE A 425 1.84 -23.63 -0.49
CA ILE A 425 2.65 -24.79 -0.10
C ILE A 425 4.08 -24.64 -0.65
N SER A 426 4.23 -24.25 -1.91
CA SER A 426 5.53 -24.06 -2.53
C SER A 426 6.31 -22.92 -1.86
N CYS A 427 5.64 -21.80 -1.56
CA CYS A 427 6.24 -20.69 -0.83
C CYS A 427 6.64 -21.12 0.60
N PHE A 428 5.77 -21.86 1.31
CA PHE A 428 6.09 -22.43 2.61
C PHE A 428 7.32 -23.34 2.54
N ALA A 429 7.38 -24.28 1.60
CA ALA A 429 8.50 -25.20 1.44
C ALA A 429 9.83 -24.50 1.14
N ARG A 430 9.82 -23.42 0.33
CA ARG A 430 11.02 -22.64 -0.03
C ARG A 430 11.45 -21.60 1.01
N THR A 431 10.71 -21.44 2.10
CA THR A 431 11.00 -20.44 3.15
C THR A 431 11.23 -21.11 4.49
N SER A 432 11.67 -20.33 5.49
CA SER A 432 11.82 -20.77 6.88
C SER A 432 10.60 -20.39 7.73
N LEU A 433 9.39 -20.42 7.15
CA LEU A 433 8.15 -20.28 7.91
C LEU A 433 7.99 -21.47 8.85
N ASP A 434 7.57 -21.19 10.09
CA ASP A 434 7.43 -22.18 11.16
C ASP A 434 6.15 -23.01 10.98
N PHE A 435 5.08 -22.37 10.49
CA PHE A 435 3.81 -23.04 10.20
C PHE A 435 3.10 -22.42 8.99
N LEU A 436 2.16 -23.18 8.42
CA LEU A 436 1.24 -22.75 7.38
C LEU A 436 -0.19 -23.05 7.83
N VAL A 437 -1.01 -22.02 7.87
CA VAL A 437 -2.46 -22.10 7.98
C VAL A 437 -3.02 -22.05 6.58
N ILE A 438 -3.72 -23.11 6.19
CA ILE A 438 -4.40 -23.19 4.90
C ILE A 438 -5.85 -23.61 5.14
N ASP A 439 -6.71 -22.60 5.17
CA ASP A 439 -8.10 -22.70 5.60
C ASP A 439 -8.20 -23.32 7.00
N ASP A 440 -8.94 -24.42 7.18
CA ASP A 440 -9.08 -25.13 8.46
C ASP A 440 -7.85 -25.95 8.87
N PHE A 441 -6.81 -26.04 8.01
CA PHE A 441 -5.68 -26.93 8.23
C PHE A 441 -4.43 -26.19 8.73
N LEU A 442 -3.72 -26.85 9.63
CA LEU A 442 -2.43 -26.41 10.16
C LEU A 442 -1.33 -27.40 9.75
N VAL A 443 -0.33 -26.88 9.04
CA VAL A 443 0.93 -27.57 8.75
C VAL A 443 2.00 -26.97 9.66
N ARG A 444 2.75 -27.82 10.36
CA ARG A 444 3.88 -27.42 11.19
C ARG A 444 5.18 -27.90 10.57
N ARG A 445 6.20 -27.05 10.59
CA ARG A 445 7.56 -27.51 10.34
C ARG A 445 8.06 -28.17 11.61
N GLU A 446 8.60 -29.37 11.49
CA GLU A 446 9.32 -29.98 12.61
C GLU A 446 10.56 -29.12 12.92
N PRO A 447 10.91 -28.92 14.21
CA PRO A 447 12.17 -28.30 14.55
C PRO A 447 13.31 -29.06 13.86
N PRO A 448 14.33 -28.39 13.32
CA PRO A 448 15.50 -29.11 12.81
C PRO A 448 16.05 -30.01 13.92
N SER A 449 16.18 -31.29 13.58
CA SER A 449 16.68 -32.37 14.45
C SER A 449 18.09 -32.13 14.95
#